data_AF-A0A7C4U1E6-F1
#
_entry.id   AF-A0A7C4U1E6-F1
#
_cell.length_a   1.000
_cell.length_b   1.000
_cell.length_c   1.000
_cell.angle_alpha   90.00
_cell.angle_beta   90.00
_cell.angle_gamma   90.00
#
_symmetry.space_group_name_H-M   'P 1'
#
loop_
_entity.id
_entity.type
_entity.pdbx_description
1 polymer ?
#
loop_
_entity_poly.entity_id
_entity_poly.type
_entity_poly.pdbx_seq_one_letter_code
_entity_poly.pdbx_strand_id
1 'polypeptide(L)'
;MKMAKGIKECAILLQKCVNKILTEPEEALQAADAVEREEEKVDDLHKKVRMLLGKENLPKAGVAVLVGQLFEALEMIADSCEDVCDHVRIIMVKR
;
A
#
# COMPACT_ATOMS: atom_id res chain seq x y z
N MET A 1 -10.29 -9.40 3.90
CA MET A 1 -9.45 -9.22 5.11
C MET A 1 -7.96 -9.08 4.83
N LYS A 2 -7.36 -9.82 3.89
CA LYS A 2 -5.89 -9.75 3.65
C LYS A 2 -5.39 -8.37 3.21
N MET A 3 -6.01 -7.75 2.18
CA MET A 3 -5.64 -6.37 1.77
C MET A 3 -5.84 -5.36 2.90
N ALA A 4 -6.97 -5.42 3.60
CA ALA A 4 -7.23 -4.56 4.77
C ALA A 4 -6.15 -4.67 5.86
N LYS A 5 -5.57 -5.87 6.05
CA LYS A 5 -4.44 -6.06 6.97
C LYS A 5 -3.15 -5.46 6.40
N GLY A 6 -2.87 -5.67 5.12
CA GLY A 6 -1.71 -5.10 4.43
C GLY A 6 -1.69 -3.58 4.50
N ILE A 7 -2.79 -2.91 4.14
CA ILE A 7 -2.88 -1.43 4.18
C ILE A 7 -2.70 -0.88 5.60
N LYS A 8 -3.18 -1.62 6.61
CA LYS A 8 -2.99 -1.24 8.02
C LYS A 8 -1.51 -1.33 8.40
N GLU A 9 -0.82 -2.37 7.93
CA GLU A 9 0.62 -2.53 8.18
C GLU A 9 1.42 -1.44 7.48
N CYS A 10 1.12 -1.13 6.21
CA CYS A 10 1.72 0.01 5.49
C CYS A 10 1.57 1.30 6.29
N ALA A 11 0.36 1.60 6.79
CA ALA A 11 0.11 2.81 7.56
C ALA A 11 0.88 2.87 8.90
N ILE A 12 1.01 1.74 9.60
CA ILE A 12 1.78 1.65 10.86
C ILE A 12 3.28 1.85 10.59
N LEU A 13 3.80 1.20 9.55
CA LEU A 13 5.21 1.31 9.16
C LEU A 13 5.55 2.70 8.64
N LEU A 14 4.65 3.32 7.87
CA LEU A 14 4.77 4.72 7.45
C LEU A 14 4.85 5.66 8.66
N GLN A 15 3.95 5.50 9.64
CA GLN A 15 4.00 6.31 10.87
C GLN A 15 5.35 6.17 11.56
N LYS A 16 5.89 4.94 11.65
CA LYS A 16 7.23 4.70 12.19
C LYS A 16 8.31 5.42 11.37
N CYS A 17 8.26 5.30 10.04
CA CYS A 17 9.19 5.95 9.11
C CYS A 17 9.22 7.46 9.37
N VAL A 18 8.06 8.12 9.30
CA VAL A 18 7.94 9.58 9.44
C VAL A 18 8.42 10.08 10.81
N ASN A 19 8.11 9.36 11.89
CA ASN A 19 8.52 9.74 13.23
C ASN A 19 10.04 9.69 13.44
N LYS A 20 10.75 8.85 12.68
CA LYS A 20 12.18 8.59 12.86
C LYS A 20 13.08 9.43 11.94
N ILE A 21 12.53 10.14 10.96
CA ILE A 21 13.29 10.95 9.98
C ILE A 21 14.30 11.90 10.64
N LEU A 22 13.93 12.53 11.76
CA LEU A 22 14.76 13.53 12.43
C LEU A 22 15.70 12.96 13.49
N THR A 23 15.35 11.83 14.10
CA THR A 23 16.07 11.28 15.25
C THR A 23 16.98 10.11 14.86
N GLU A 24 16.48 9.20 14.00
CA GLU A 24 17.12 7.94 13.64
C GLU A 24 16.91 7.65 12.14
N PRO A 25 17.64 8.33 11.23
CA PRO A 25 17.44 8.23 9.78
C PRO A 25 17.55 6.80 9.22
N GLU A 26 18.48 5.99 9.73
CA GLU A 26 18.63 4.60 9.31
C GLU A 26 17.39 3.77 9.64
N GLU A 27 16.78 3.99 10.81
CA GLU A 27 15.54 3.31 11.19
C GLU A 27 14.36 3.79 10.32
N ALA A 28 14.34 5.07 9.94
CA ALA A 28 13.35 5.60 9.00
C ALA A 28 13.45 4.92 7.63
N LEU A 29 14.66 4.74 7.10
CA LEU A 29 14.90 4.05 5.82
C LEU A 29 14.52 2.56 5.90
N GLN A 30 14.86 1.87 6.99
CA GLN A 30 14.43 0.48 7.19
C GLN A 30 12.91 0.33 7.27
N ALA A 31 12.23 1.31 7.87
CA ALA A 31 10.77 1.37 7.90
C ALA A 31 10.19 1.64 6.50
N ALA A 32 10.81 2.51 5.70
CA ALA A 32 10.44 2.73 4.30
C ALA A 32 10.55 1.45 3.47
N ASP A 33 11.65 0.72 3.58
CA ASP A 33 11.81 -0.57 2.89
C ASP A 33 10.79 -1.62 3.36
N ALA A 34 10.32 -1.52 4.60
CA ALA A 34 9.26 -2.37 5.11
C ALA A 34 7.89 -1.99 4.53
N VAL A 35 7.61 -0.71 4.30
CA VAL A 35 6.39 -0.25 3.62
C VAL A 35 6.35 -0.80 2.20
N GLU A 36 7.44 -0.66 1.43
CA GLU A 36 7.55 -1.17 0.05
C GLU A 36 7.23 -2.68 -0.01
N ARG A 37 7.82 -3.49 0.88
CA ARG A 37 7.53 -4.93 0.94
C ARG A 37 6.09 -5.28 1.31
N GLU A 38 5.39 -4.43 2.05
CA GLU A 38 3.96 -4.65 2.36
C GLU A 38 3.06 -4.16 1.24
N GLU A 39 3.42 -3.06 0.57
CA GLU A 39 2.77 -2.54 -0.63
C GLU A 39 2.78 -3.61 -1.73
N GLU A 40 3.95 -4.19 -2.05
CA GLU A 40 4.06 -5.24 -3.09
C GLU A 40 3.10 -6.43 -2.82
N LYS A 41 2.87 -6.77 -1.55
CA LYS A 41 1.92 -7.83 -1.16
C LYS A 41 0.46 -7.41 -1.37
N VAL A 42 0.12 -6.15 -1.06
CA VAL A 42 -1.21 -5.59 -1.32
C VAL A 42 -1.46 -5.56 -2.83
N ASP A 43 -0.45 -5.20 -3.59
CA ASP A 43 -0.45 -5.05 -5.03
C ASP A 43 -0.66 -6.41 -5.74
N ASP A 44 0.04 -7.45 -5.27
CA ASP A 44 -0.19 -8.85 -5.67
C ASP A 44 -1.61 -9.33 -5.38
N LEU A 45 -2.18 -8.94 -4.25
CA LEU A 45 -3.56 -9.27 -3.91
C LEU A 45 -4.55 -8.51 -4.79
N HIS A 46 -4.27 -7.25 -5.11
CA HIS A 46 -5.09 -6.43 -5.99
C HIS A 46 -5.15 -7.02 -7.41
N LYS A 47 -3.99 -7.42 -7.96
CA LYS A 47 -3.90 -8.15 -9.25
C LYS A 47 -4.74 -9.42 -9.24
N LYS A 48 -4.67 -10.21 -8.16
CA LYS A 48 -5.49 -11.43 -8.00
C LYS A 48 -6.98 -11.13 -7.96
N VAL A 49 -7.40 -10.08 -7.26
CA VAL A 49 -8.81 -9.66 -7.22
C VAL A 49 -9.31 -9.28 -8.60
N ARG A 50 -8.58 -8.44 -9.34
CA ARG A 50 -8.97 -8.03 -10.70
C ARG A 50 -9.13 -9.23 -11.64
N MET A 51 -8.20 -10.19 -11.58
CA MET A 51 -8.29 -11.44 -12.35
C MET A 51 -9.53 -12.28 -12.00
N LEU A 52 -9.86 -12.40 -10.72
CA LEU A 52 -11.04 -13.15 -10.28
C LEU A 52 -12.33 -12.43 -10.70
N LEU A 53 -12.38 -11.12 -10.52
CA LEU A 53 -13.53 -10.30 -10.89
C LEU A 53 -13.87 -10.42 -12.38
N GLY A 54 -12.86 -10.48 -13.26
CA GLY A 54 -13.06 -10.68 -14.70
C GLY A 54 -13.49 -12.10 -15.11
N LYS A 55 -13.34 -13.09 -14.24
CA LYS A 55 -13.76 -14.49 -14.47
C LYS A 55 -15.12 -14.82 -13.86
N GLU A 56 -15.53 -14.05 -12.85
CA GLU A 56 -16.78 -14.28 -12.14
C GLU A 56 -18.00 -13.89 -12.98
N ASN A 57 -19.03 -14.75 -12.94
CA ASN A 57 -20.29 -14.47 -13.61
C ASN A 57 -21.21 -13.67 -12.68
N LEU A 58 -20.89 -12.39 -12.51
CA LEU A 58 -21.61 -11.51 -11.60
C LEU A 58 -23.00 -11.15 -12.15
N PRO A 59 -24.05 -11.20 -11.31
CA PRO A 59 -25.43 -11.03 -11.76
C PRO A 59 -25.75 -9.61 -12.27
N LYS A 60 -24.94 -8.60 -11.90
CA LYS A 60 -25.11 -7.21 -12.32
C LYS A 60 -23.77 -6.54 -12.53
N ALA A 61 -23.57 -5.90 -13.68
CA ALA A 61 -22.36 -5.15 -14.01
C ALA A 61 -22.02 -4.07 -12.96
N GLY A 62 -23.03 -3.40 -12.41
CA GLY A 62 -22.82 -2.38 -11.37
C GLY A 62 -22.18 -2.93 -10.08
N VAL A 63 -22.46 -4.19 -9.73
CA VAL A 63 -21.80 -4.84 -8.58
C VAL A 63 -20.33 -5.08 -8.88
N ALA A 64 -20.01 -5.52 -10.09
CA ALA A 64 -18.62 -5.71 -10.51
C ALA A 64 -17.83 -4.39 -10.44
N VAL A 65 -18.42 -3.30 -10.93
CA VAL A 65 -17.79 -1.96 -10.88
C VAL A 65 -17.52 -1.52 -9.44
N LEU A 66 -18.53 -1.60 -8.56
CA LEU A 66 -18.38 -1.18 -7.17
C LEU A 66 -17.34 -2.03 -6.41
N VAL A 67 -17.31 -3.34 -6.66
CA VAL A 67 -16.29 -4.22 -6.08
C VAL A 67 -14.89 -3.83 -6.61
N GLY A 68 -14.75 -3.60 -7.91
CA GLY A 68 -13.49 -3.12 -8.50
C GLY A 68 -13.01 -1.82 -7.85
N GLN A 69 -13.88 -0.81 -7.75
CA GLN A 69 -13.57 0.48 -7.13
C GLN A 69 -13.20 0.36 -5.64
N LEU A 70 -13.85 -0.55 -4.91
CA LEU A 70 -13.49 -0.81 -3.51
C LEU A 70 -12.06 -1.32 -3.39
N PHE A 71 -11.67 -2.29 -4.21
CA PHE A 71 -10.33 -2.86 -4.16
C PHE A 71 -9.25 -1.92 -4.70
N GLU A 72 -9.60 -1.08 -5.68
CA GLU A 72 -8.77 0.05 -6.11
C GLU A 72 -8.48 0.98 -4.93
N ALA A 73 -9.52 1.42 -4.23
CA ALA A 73 -9.37 2.34 -3.11
C ALA A 73 -8.55 1.75 -1.96
N LEU A 74 -8.57 0.43 -1.78
CA LEU A 74 -7.71 -0.23 -0.80
C LEU A 74 -6.24 -0.22 -1.24
N GLU A 75 -5.94 -0.52 -2.49
CA GLU A 75 -4.56 -0.50 -2.97
C GLU A 75 -3.98 0.92 -3.00
N MET A 76 -4.76 1.93 -3.42
CA MET A 76 -4.33 3.33 -3.39
C MET A 76 -3.89 3.80 -1.99
N ILE A 77 -4.41 3.21 -0.90
CA ILE A 77 -3.96 3.52 0.46
C ILE A 77 -2.54 3.00 0.70
N ALA A 78 -2.22 1.81 0.21
CA ALA A 78 -0.87 1.25 0.33
C ALA A 78 0.13 2.02 -0.55
N ASP A 79 -0.24 2.30 -1.79
CA ASP A 79 0.51 3.11 -2.76
C ASP A 79 0.84 4.50 -2.19
N SER A 80 -0.16 5.20 -1.63
CA SER A 80 0.07 6.49 -0.95
C SER A 80 1.04 6.40 0.24
N CYS A 81 1.18 5.23 0.90
CA CYS A 81 2.17 5.06 1.96
C CYS A 81 3.58 4.92 1.39
N GLU A 82 3.71 4.20 0.28
CA GLU A 82 4.97 4.00 -0.44
C GLU A 82 5.47 5.32 -1.04
N ASP A 83 4.60 6.10 -1.68
CA ASP A 83 4.89 7.45 -2.23
C ASP A 83 5.56 8.36 -1.17
N VAL A 84 5.02 8.36 0.05
CA VAL A 84 5.57 9.16 1.14
C VAL A 84 6.95 8.63 1.55
N CYS A 85 7.12 7.30 1.62
CA CYS A 85 8.41 6.68 1.90
C CYS A 85 9.47 7.01 0.83
N ASP A 86 9.08 7.08 -0.43
CA ASP A 86 9.93 7.53 -1.53
C ASP A 86 10.37 8.99 -1.37
N HIS A 87 9.45 9.87 -0.98
CA HIS A 87 9.81 11.23 -0.59
C HIS A 87 10.78 11.27 0.60
N VAL A 88 10.60 10.41 1.61
CA VAL A 88 11.55 10.30 2.73
C VAL A 88 12.94 9.90 2.23
N ARG A 89 13.05 8.90 1.36
CA ARG A 89 14.33 8.48 0.75
C ARG A 89 15.01 9.63 0.03
N ILE A 90 14.26 10.41 -0.75
CA ILE A 90 14.77 11.60 -1.44
C ILE A 90 15.29 12.65 -0.45
N ILE A 91 14.56 12.91 0.64
CA ILE A 91 14.98 13.87 1.68
C ILE A 91 16.28 13.41 2.34
N MET A 92 16.45 12.10 2.59
CA MET A 92 17.65 11.55 3.22
C MET A 92 18.88 11.63 2.33
N VAL A 93 18.76 11.48 1.01
CA VAL A 93 19.88 11.64 0.08
C VAL A 93 20.35 13.10 -0.02
N LYS A 94 19.44 14.06 0.21
CA LYS A 94 19.74 15.51 0.14
C LYS A 94 20.23 16.12 1.45
N ARG A 95 20.25 15.34 2.54
CA ARG A 95 20.80 15.73 3.84
C ARG A 95 22.26 15.33 3.95
#